data_AF-A0A958Z5C4-F1
#
_entry.id   AF-A0A958Z5C4-F1
#
_cell.length_a   1.000
_cell.length_b   1.000
_cell.length_c   1.000
_cell.angle_alpha   90.00
_cell.angle_beta   90.00
_cell.angle_gamma   90.00
#
_symmetry.space_group_name_H-M   'P 1'
#
loop_
_entity.id
_entity.type
_entity.pdbx_description
1 polymer ?
#
loop_
_entity_poly.entity_id
_entity_poly.type
_entity_poly.pdbx_seq_one_letter_code
_entity_poly.pdbx_strand_id
1 'polypeptide(L)' 'MENPFKTIIADEKLPKALKEKVLNDVAAIKLILDIADLTLIKYPSSLEDLYRTTKPKKK' A
#
# COMPACT_ATOMS: atom_id res chain seq x y z
N MET A 1 -4.69 -20.81 -42.92
CA MET A 1 -5.00 -19.38 -42.75
C MET A 1 -4.56 -18.97 -41.37
N GLU A 2 -3.56 -18.10 -41.27
CA GLU A 2 -3.12 -17.56 -39.99
C GLU A 2 -4.06 -16.43 -39.55
N ASN A 3 -4.39 -16.41 -38.27
CA ASN A 3 -5.46 -15.60 -37.70
C ASN A 3 -5.02 -14.13 -37.49
N PRO A 4 -5.69 -13.14 -38.12
CA PRO A 4 -5.36 -11.72 -38.04
C PRO A 4 -5.70 -11.06 -36.69
N PHE A 5 -6.39 -11.75 -35.77
CA PHE A 5 -6.60 -11.24 -34.40
C PHE A 5 -5.37 -11.41 -33.51
N LYS A 6 -4.42 -12.27 -33.90
CA LYS A 6 -3.16 -12.45 -33.14
C LYS A 6 -2.21 -11.25 -33.24
N THR A 7 -2.39 -10.38 -34.24
CA THR A 7 -1.57 -9.16 -34.42
C THR A 7 -2.13 -7.94 -33.69
N ILE A 8 -3.42 -7.98 -33.30
CA ILE A 8 -4.12 -6.89 -32.60
C ILE A 8 -3.88 -6.96 -31.08
N ILE A 9 -3.54 -8.15 -30.56
CA ILE A 9 -2.99 -8.30 -29.22
C ILE A 9 -1.53 -7.83 -29.29
N ALA A 10 -1.35 -6.52 -29.46
CA ALA A 10 -0.07 -5.89 -29.26
C ALA A 10 0.33 -6.19 -27.81
N ASP A 11 1.33 -7.05 -27.63
CA ASP A 11 2.03 -7.25 -26.36
C ASP A 11 2.94 -6.02 -26.09
N GLU A 12 2.35 -4.83 -26.25
CA GLU A 12 3.00 -3.54 -26.04
C GLU A 12 3.16 -3.38 -24.53
N LYS A 13 4.25 -3.95 -24.04
CA LYS A 13 4.59 -3.92 -22.63
C LYS A 13 4.70 -2.46 -22.22
N LEU A 14 3.83 -2.07 -21.28
CA LEU A 14 3.89 -0.77 -20.64
C LEU A 14 5.33 -0.43 -20.26
N PRO A 15 5.78 0.81 -20.48
CA PRO A 15 7.10 1.26 -20.06
C PRO A 15 7.34 0.88 -18.59
N LYS A 16 8.45 0.18 -18.32
CA LYS A 16 8.75 -0.36 -16.98
C LYS A 16 8.66 0.72 -15.89
N ALA A 17 9.12 1.94 -16.19
CA ALA A 17 9.06 3.09 -15.30
C ALA A 17 7.63 3.48 -14.89
N LEU A 18 6.67 3.46 -15.83
CA LEU A 18 5.27 3.78 -15.52
C LEU A 18 4.64 2.68 -14.66
N LYS A 19 4.93 1.42 -14.98
CA LYS A 19 4.45 0.27 -14.20
C LYS A 19 4.98 0.32 -12.77
N GLU A 20 6.27 0.56 -12.59
CA GLU A 20 6.90 0.67 -11.27
C GLU A 20 6.33 1.85 -10.47
N LYS A 21 6.13 3.01 -11.10
CA LYS A 21 5.52 4.16 -10.44
C LYS A 21 4.13 3.84 -9.91
N VAL A 22 3.27 3.26 -10.74
CA VAL A 22 1.91 2.91 -10.34
C VAL A 22 1.92 1.85 -9.22
N LEU A 23 2.78 0.84 -9.32
CA LEU A 23 2.90 -0.16 -8.27
C LEU A 23 3.39 0.43 -6.94
N ASN A 24 4.33 1.38 -6.99
CA ASN A 24 4.82 2.08 -5.80
C ASN A 24 3.72 2.95 -5.16
N ASP A 25 2.97 3.69 -5.98
CA ASP A 25 1.86 4.54 -5.50
C ASP A 25 0.77 3.68 -4.84
N VAL A 26 0.42 2.53 -5.43
CA VAL A 26 -0.53 1.56 -4.85
C VAL A 26 -0.01 0.96 -3.55
N ALA A 27 1.28 0.60 -3.49
CA ALA A 27 1.89 0.05 -2.29
C ALA A 27 1.87 1.06 -1.13
N ALA A 28 2.14 2.34 -1.42
CA ALA A 28 2.09 3.41 -0.42
C ALA A 28 0.68 3.60 0.14
N ILE A 29 -0.34 3.63 -0.72
CA ILE A 29 -1.74 3.74 -0.29
C ILE A 29 -2.14 2.55 0.57
N LYS A 30 -1.77 1.33 0.16
CA LYS A 30 -2.06 0.12 0.92
C LYS A 30 -1.43 0.16 2.31
N LEU A 31 -0.16 0.59 2.39
CA LEU A 31 0.52 0.74 3.67
C LEU A 31 -0.21 1.74 4.59
N ILE A 32 -0.64 2.88 4.07
CA ILE A 32 -1.38 3.89 4.84
C ILE A 32 -2.71 3.31 5.34
N LEU A 33 -3.44 2.59 4.49
CA LEU A 33 -4.70 1.95 4.88
C LEU A 33 -4.48 0.88 5.94
N ASP A 34 -3.45 0.06 5.82
CA ASP A 34 -3.12 -0.99 6.79
C ASP A 34 -2.73 -0.37 8.15
N ILE A 35 -1.96 0.72 8.16
CA ILE A 35 -1.65 1.48 9.39
C ILE A 35 -2.91 2.10 9.99
N ALA A 36 -3.77 2.69 9.17
CA ALA A 36 -5.02 3.29 9.62
C ALA A 36 -5.95 2.23 10.23
N ASP A 37 -6.09 1.07 9.60
CA ASP A 37 -6.88 -0.05 10.13
C ASP A 37 -6.31 -0.55 11.47
N LEU A 38 -4.99 -0.74 11.54
CA LEU A 38 -4.32 -1.15 12.77
C LEU A 38 -4.51 -0.11 13.89
N THR A 39 -4.32 1.17 13.62
CA THR A 39 -4.27 2.22 14.66
C THR A 39 -5.63 2.80 15.04
N LEU A 40 -6.54 2.96 14.08
CA LEU A 40 -7.82 3.61 14.31
C LEU A 40 -8.95 2.62 14.60
N ILE A 41 -8.90 1.42 14.00
CA ILE A 41 -9.99 0.44 14.09
C ILE A 41 -9.64 -0.65 15.10
N LYS A 42 -8.52 -1.35 14.89
CA LYS A 42 -8.18 -2.56 15.65
C LYS A 42 -7.58 -2.26 17.02
N TYR A 43 -6.70 -1.27 17.09
CA TYR A 43 -5.92 -0.98 18.29
C TYR A 43 -5.97 0.51 18.69
N PRO A 44 -7.18 1.11 18.85
CA PRO A 44 -7.31 2.53 19.17
C PRO A 44 -6.65 2.91 20.49
N SER A 45 -6.67 2.01 21.49
CA SER A 45 -6.06 2.21 22.79
C SER A 45 -4.55 1.90 22.83
N SER A 46 -4.01 1.16 21.85
CA SER A 46 -2.59 0.81 21.88
C SER A 46 -1.67 2.00 21.66
N LEU A 47 -2.13 3.04 20.93
CA LEU A 47 -1.40 4.31 20.87
C LEU A 47 -1.39 5.03 22.21
N GLU A 48 -2.51 5.00 22.94
CA GLU A 48 -2.59 5.57 24.30
C GLU A 48 -1.71 4.80 25.28
N ASP A 49 -1.74 3.47 25.23
CA ASP A 49 -0.93 2.61 26.10
C ASP A 49 0.57 2.76 25.80
N LEU A 50 0.96 2.88 24.53
CA LEU A 50 2.33 3.19 24.12
C LEU A 50 2.74 4.60 24.61
N TYR A 51 1.85 5.57 24.55
CA TYR A 51 2.11 6.92 25.05
C TYR A 51 2.18 6.99 26.59
N ARG A 52 1.40 6.17 27.29
CA ARG A 52 1.43 6.06 28.76
C ARG A 52 2.68 5.36 29.26
N THR A 53 3.14 4.32 28.57
CA THR A 53 4.37 3.59 28.93
C THR A 53 5.64 4.41 28.69
N THR A 54 5.63 5.33 27.71
CA THR A 54 6.76 6.21 27.41
C THR A 54 6.88 7.43 28.34
N LYS A 55 5.82 7.79 29.07
CA LYS A 55 5.91 8.83 30.11
C LYS A 55 6.55 8.25 31.37
N PRO A 56 7.67 8.83 31.87
CA PRO A 56 8.19 8.43 33.17
C PRO A 56 7.14 8.79 34.23
N LYS A 57 6.74 7.81 35.05
CA LYS A 57 5.89 8.02 36.23
C LYS A 57 6.52 9.14 37.07
N LYS A 58 5.92 10.34 37.06
CA LYS A 58 6.18 11.32 38.11
C LYS A 58 5.60 10.75 39.40
N LYS A 59 6.50 10.31 40.29
CA LYS A 59 6.18 10.03 41.69
C LYS A 59 5.78 11.32 42.40
#